data_AF-A0A672S1U5-F1
#
_entry.id   AF-A0A672S1U5-F1
#
_cell.length_a   1.000
_cell.length_b   1.000
_cell.length_c   1.000
_cell.angle_alpha   90.00
_cell.angle_beta   90.00
_cell.angle_gamma   90.00
#
_symmetry.space_group_name_H-M   'P 1'
#
loop_
_entity.id
_entity.type
_entity.pdbx_description
1 polymer ?
#
loop_
_entity_poly.entity_id
_entity_poly.type
_entity_poly.pdbx_seq_one_letter_code
_entity_poly.pdbx_strand_id
1 'polypeptide(L)'
;MSGKDFESLEKVLETCVPEAELREVRRLLFGKQLTKLNLPQSALDAAEEQDFDLKGYVFEASPEQLRPPRTVRVGLIQNKIVLPTDAPVLEQITALHKRVGEMVEVAAMCGVNIVCFQEAWTMPFAFCTREREPWTEFAESAENGLTTRFCIQLAKKYNMVVVSPILERDEIHGGTLWNTAVVVSNNGNVLGKSRKNHIPRVGDFNEVGVTLSICAIYMGHVLAMIFILLKHPK
;
A
#
# COMPACT_ATOMS: atom_id res chain seq x y z
N MET A 1 -2.17 -5.44 -30.90
CA MET A 1 -1.09 -4.50 -31.24
C MET A 1 -0.87 -3.60 -30.04
N SER A 2 0.01 -3.96 -29.11
CA SER A 2 0.38 -3.08 -27.98
C SER A 2 1.16 -1.91 -28.57
N GLY A 3 0.58 -0.71 -28.50
CA GLY A 3 1.24 0.50 -28.94
C GLY A 3 2.57 0.67 -28.20
N LYS A 4 3.56 1.22 -28.91
CA LYS A 4 4.85 1.72 -28.43
C LYS A 4 4.86 2.09 -26.94
N ASP A 5 5.88 1.60 -26.23
CA ASP A 5 6.39 1.95 -24.90
C ASP A 5 5.70 3.15 -24.21
N PHE A 6 4.53 2.90 -23.60
CA PHE A 6 3.91 3.85 -22.69
C PHE A 6 4.49 3.61 -21.29
N GLU A 7 5.42 4.48 -20.89
CA GLU A 7 6.08 4.39 -19.57
C GLU A 7 5.26 5.09 -18.48
N SER A 8 4.88 6.35 -18.69
CA SER A 8 4.00 7.10 -17.79
C SER A 8 3.28 8.24 -18.52
N LEU A 9 2.13 8.65 -17.98
CA LEU A 9 1.38 9.80 -18.50
C LEU A 9 2.23 11.08 -18.41
N GLU A 10 2.95 11.26 -17.30
CA GLU A 10 3.79 12.43 -17.04
C GLU A 10 4.88 12.59 -18.08
N LYS A 11 5.59 11.51 -18.42
CA LYS A 11 6.67 11.53 -19.44
C LYS A 11 6.13 11.85 -20.83
N VAL A 12 4.95 11.32 -21.17
CA VAL A 12 4.27 11.64 -22.44
C VAL A 12 3.90 13.11 -22.48
N LEU A 13 3.31 13.65 -21.40
CA LEU A 13 2.95 15.06 -21.33
C LEU A 13 4.19 15.96 -21.45
N GLU A 14 5.29 15.63 -20.78
CA GLU A 14 6.57 16.35 -20.87
C GLU A 14 7.18 16.35 -22.27
N THR A 15 7.01 15.25 -23.02
CA THR A 15 7.61 15.10 -24.35
C THR A 15 6.74 15.70 -25.46
N CYS A 16 5.42 15.68 -25.29
CA CYS A 16 4.47 16.01 -26.35
C CYS A 16 3.77 17.38 -26.18
N VAL A 17 3.76 17.97 -24.99
CA VAL A 17 3.11 19.26 -24.72
C VAL A 17 4.16 20.36 -24.61
N PRO A 18 4.02 21.50 -25.31
CA PRO A 18 4.92 22.63 -25.16
C PRO A 18 5.01 23.12 -23.71
N GLU A 19 6.21 23.48 -23.24
CA GLU A 19 6.45 23.88 -21.84
C GLU A 19 5.52 25.02 -21.36
N ALA A 20 5.19 25.95 -22.26
CA ALA A 20 4.28 27.07 -21.99
C ALA A 20 2.86 26.60 -21.61
N GLU A 21 2.41 25.48 -22.17
CA GLU A 21 1.08 24.91 -21.94
C GLU A 21 1.09 23.77 -20.92
N LEU A 22 2.24 23.10 -20.76
CA LEU A 22 2.41 21.95 -19.86
C LEU A 22 2.01 22.28 -18.42
N ARG A 23 2.33 23.50 -17.96
CA ARG A 23 1.94 23.97 -16.63
C ARG A 23 0.42 24.01 -16.47
N GLU A 24 -0.30 24.47 -17.49
CA GLU A 24 -1.75 24.61 -17.46
C GLU A 24 -2.44 23.25 -17.59
N VAL A 25 -1.92 22.37 -18.46
CA VAL A 25 -2.39 20.99 -18.57
C VAL A 25 -2.24 20.26 -17.24
N ARG A 26 -1.09 20.38 -16.58
CA ARG A 26 -0.87 19.81 -15.24
C ARG A 26 -1.83 20.40 -14.20
N ARG A 27 -2.08 21.71 -14.28
CA ARG A 27 -3.02 22.39 -13.38
C ARG A 27 -4.43 21.84 -13.51
N LEU A 28 -4.88 21.57 -14.73
CA LEU A 28 -6.21 21.03 -15.01
C LEU A 28 -6.34 19.55 -14.64
N LEU A 29 -5.32 18.74 -14.91
CA LEU A 29 -5.35 17.29 -14.66
C LEU A 29 -5.09 16.92 -13.19
N PHE A 30 -4.08 17.53 -12.58
CA PHE A 30 -3.57 17.14 -11.25
C PHE A 30 -3.83 18.20 -10.17
N GLY A 31 -4.30 19.40 -10.54
CA GLY A 31 -4.46 20.51 -9.62
C GLY A 31 -3.14 21.24 -9.35
N LYS A 32 -2.85 21.55 -8.08
CA LYS A 32 -1.64 22.30 -7.73
C LYS A 32 -0.38 21.46 -8.01
N GLN A 33 0.61 22.05 -8.68
CA GLN A 33 1.93 21.44 -8.82
C GLN A 33 2.56 21.22 -7.44
N LEU A 34 2.94 19.97 -7.15
CA LEU A 34 3.53 19.60 -5.87
C LEU A 34 5.02 19.88 -5.85
N THR A 35 5.51 20.34 -4.70
CA THR A 35 6.94 20.50 -4.44
C THR A 35 7.57 19.12 -4.28
N LYS A 36 8.65 18.84 -5.00
CA LYS A 36 9.44 17.61 -4.81
C LYS A 36 10.16 17.68 -3.47
N LEU A 37 10.10 16.59 -2.71
CA LEU A 37 10.80 16.46 -1.45
C LEU A 37 12.27 16.12 -1.71
N ASN A 38 13.19 16.81 -1.04
CA ASN A 38 14.60 16.43 -1.06
C ASN A 38 14.79 15.16 -0.21
N LEU A 39 15.09 14.05 -0.87
CA LEU A 39 15.26 12.74 -0.23
C LEU A 39 16.73 12.49 0.09
N PRO A 40 17.05 11.77 1.19
CA PRO A 40 18.44 11.45 1.53
C PRO A 40 19.12 10.66 0.40
N GLN A 41 20.36 11.00 0.07
CA GLN A 41 21.11 10.30 -0.99
C GLN A 41 21.22 8.81 -0.73
N SER A 42 21.46 8.41 0.53
CA SER A 42 21.51 7.00 0.92
C SER A 42 20.22 6.23 0.64
N ALA A 43 19.06 6.91 0.69
CA ALA A 43 17.77 6.30 0.36
C ALA A 43 17.59 6.14 -1.16
N LEU A 44 18.08 7.10 -1.95
CA LEU A 44 18.09 7.03 -3.41
C LEU A 44 19.00 5.91 -3.90
N ASP A 45 20.22 5.84 -3.36
CA ASP A 45 21.21 4.81 -3.70
C ASP A 45 20.68 3.41 -3.36
N ALA A 46 20.06 3.25 -2.18
CA ALA A 46 19.46 1.99 -1.78
C ALA A 46 18.25 1.58 -2.65
N ALA A 47 17.43 2.54 -3.08
CA ALA A 47 16.31 2.26 -3.98
C ALA A 47 16.79 1.84 -5.37
N GLU A 48 17.86 2.46 -5.88
CA GLU A 48 18.50 2.08 -7.15
C GLU A 48 19.12 0.68 -7.06
N GLU A 49 19.89 0.39 -6.00
CA GLU A 49 20.48 -0.94 -5.76
C GLU A 49 19.40 -2.04 -5.66
N GLN A 50 18.28 -1.72 -5.04
CA GLN A 50 17.15 -2.63 -4.85
C GLN A 50 16.15 -2.59 -6.02
N ASP A 51 16.42 -1.87 -7.11
CA ASP A 51 15.57 -1.83 -8.32
C ASP A 51 14.10 -1.44 -8.03
N PHE A 52 13.88 -0.26 -7.43
CA PHE A 52 12.54 0.34 -7.38
C PHE A 52 12.56 1.87 -7.42
N ASP A 53 11.47 2.45 -7.92
CA ASP A 53 11.27 3.90 -7.96
C ASP A 53 11.09 4.48 -6.54
N LEU A 54 11.82 5.56 -6.25
CA LEU A 54 11.63 6.38 -5.05
C LEU A 54 11.27 7.81 -5.43
N LYS A 55 10.08 8.27 -5.04
CA LYS A 55 9.58 9.62 -5.29
C LYS A 55 9.01 10.24 -4.02
N GLY A 56 9.27 11.53 -3.80
CA GLY A 56 8.80 12.27 -2.64
C GLY A 56 8.17 13.60 -3.02
N TYR A 57 7.03 13.92 -2.42
CA TYR A 57 6.28 15.16 -2.68
C TYR A 57 5.76 15.76 -1.38
N VAL A 58 5.57 17.08 -1.37
CA VAL A 58 5.09 17.83 -0.21
C VAL A 58 3.71 18.40 -0.48
N PHE A 59 2.79 18.17 0.46
CA PHE A 59 1.52 18.86 0.56
C PHE A 59 1.61 19.85 1.72
N GLU A 60 1.33 21.12 1.42
CA GLU A 60 1.42 22.21 2.40
C GLU A 60 0.02 22.69 2.77
N ALA A 61 -0.10 23.19 4.00
CA ALA A 61 -1.28 23.88 4.49
C ALA A 61 -0.91 25.33 4.85
N SER A 62 -1.89 26.23 4.80
CA SER A 62 -1.71 27.60 5.27
C SER A 62 -1.38 27.61 6.77
N PRO A 63 -0.45 28.46 7.23
CA PRO A 63 -0.14 28.57 8.66
C PRO A 63 -1.38 28.96 9.46
N GLU A 64 -1.59 28.29 10.60
CA GLU A 64 -2.59 28.68 11.59
C GLU A 64 -1.97 29.56 12.66
N GLN A 65 -2.75 30.49 13.22
CA GLN A 65 -2.30 31.37 14.31
C GLN A 65 -2.22 30.63 15.65
N LEU A 66 -3.07 29.62 15.86
CA LEU A 66 -3.25 28.95 17.16
C LEU A 66 -2.66 27.54 17.21
N ARG A 67 -2.35 26.94 16.06
CA ARG A 67 -1.88 25.55 15.99
C ARG A 67 -0.56 25.47 15.25
N PRO A 68 0.45 24.78 15.80
CA PRO A 68 1.66 24.50 15.06
C PRO A 68 1.36 23.51 13.91
N PRO A 69 2.17 23.52 12.84
CA PRO A 69 2.07 22.52 11.78
C PRO A 69 2.21 21.10 12.34
N ARG A 70 1.29 20.21 11.93
CA ARG A 70 1.38 18.78 12.22
C ARG A 70 1.88 18.04 10.98
N THR A 71 3.18 18.07 10.76
CA THR A 71 3.80 17.41 9.62
C THR A 71 3.88 15.90 9.85
N VAL A 72 3.43 15.13 8.86
CA VAL A 72 3.50 13.66 8.84
C VAL A 72 4.01 13.22 7.48
N ARG A 73 4.93 12.26 7.46
CA ARG A 73 5.42 11.62 6.24
C ARG A 73 4.74 10.26 6.07
N VAL A 74 4.12 10.05 4.92
CA VAL A 74 3.44 8.80 4.57
C VAL A 74 4.21 8.12 3.45
N GLY A 75 4.49 6.83 3.61
CA GLY A 75 5.08 5.96 2.58
C GLY A 75 4.01 5.06 1.98
N LEU A 76 3.95 5.02 0.65
CA LEU A 76 3.07 4.12 -0.10
C LEU A 76 3.96 3.14 -0.86
N ILE A 77 3.79 1.84 -0.61
CA ILE A 77 4.60 0.80 -1.24
C ILE A 77 3.74 0.03 -2.23
N GLN A 78 4.29 -0.11 -3.45
CA GLN A 78 3.73 -0.93 -4.51
C GLN A 78 4.82 -1.86 -5.05
N ASN A 79 4.49 -3.12 -5.29
CA ASN A 79 5.41 -4.11 -5.79
C ASN A 79 4.69 -5.19 -6.62
N LYS A 80 5.46 -5.87 -7.48
CA LYS A 80 5.05 -7.11 -8.13
C LYS A 80 5.29 -8.31 -7.21
N ILE A 81 4.64 -9.44 -7.50
CA ILE A 81 5.00 -10.72 -6.90
C ILE A 81 6.45 -11.10 -7.24
N VAL A 82 7.11 -11.80 -6.32
CA VAL A 82 8.55 -12.12 -6.44
C VAL A 82 8.77 -13.48 -7.06
N LEU A 83 8.01 -14.49 -6.63
CA LEU A 83 8.10 -15.86 -7.11
C LEU A 83 6.93 -16.20 -8.06
N PRO A 84 7.08 -17.21 -8.92
CA PRO A 84 5.99 -17.77 -9.71
C PRO A 84 4.79 -18.19 -8.85
N THR A 85 3.59 -18.15 -9.42
CA THR A 85 2.35 -18.39 -8.68
C THR A 85 2.13 -19.86 -8.29
N ASP A 86 2.92 -20.78 -8.85
CA ASP A 86 2.94 -22.22 -8.53
C ASP A 86 4.02 -22.60 -7.49
N ALA A 87 4.81 -21.64 -7.00
CA ALA A 87 5.73 -21.86 -5.90
C ALA A 87 4.98 -22.14 -4.57
N PRO A 88 5.61 -22.79 -3.58
CA PRO A 88 4.98 -23.00 -2.27
C PRO A 88 4.52 -21.70 -1.62
N VAL A 89 3.30 -21.70 -1.04
CA VAL A 89 2.66 -20.50 -0.46
C VAL A 89 3.56 -19.77 0.54
N LEU A 90 4.19 -20.52 1.46
CA LEU A 90 5.09 -19.96 2.46
C LEU A 90 6.32 -19.28 1.84
N GLU A 91 6.87 -19.83 0.76
CA GLU A 91 8.01 -19.23 0.06
C GLU A 91 7.60 -17.94 -0.65
N GLN A 92 6.42 -17.90 -1.26
CA GLN A 92 5.87 -16.69 -1.87
C GLN A 92 5.69 -15.56 -0.84
N ILE A 93 5.09 -15.87 0.32
CA ILE A 93 4.91 -14.90 1.42
C ILE A 93 6.27 -14.41 1.94
N THR A 94 7.21 -15.33 2.17
CA THR A 94 8.56 -14.99 2.68
C THR A 94 9.31 -14.08 1.69
N ALA A 95 9.22 -14.36 0.39
CA ALA A 95 9.84 -13.53 -0.63
C ALA A 95 9.23 -12.12 -0.69
N LEU A 96 7.90 -12.02 -0.53
CA LEU A 96 7.19 -10.74 -0.44
C LEU A 96 7.56 -9.96 0.84
N HIS A 97 7.65 -10.64 1.99
CA HIS A 97 8.11 -10.02 3.24
C HIS A 97 9.52 -9.44 3.08
N LYS A 98 10.44 -10.18 2.47
CA LYS A 98 11.79 -9.69 2.19
C LYS A 98 11.74 -8.44 1.29
N ARG A 99 11.04 -8.51 0.15
CA ARG A 99 10.95 -7.41 -0.81
C ARG A 99 10.35 -6.14 -0.20
N VAL A 100 9.25 -6.28 0.54
CA VAL A 100 8.60 -5.14 1.18
C VAL A 100 9.42 -4.63 2.37
N GLY A 101 10.09 -5.51 3.11
CA GLY A 101 10.99 -5.12 4.19
C GLY A 101 12.13 -4.21 3.73
N GLU A 102 12.75 -4.53 2.58
CA GLU A 102 13.75 -3.70 1.90
C GLU A 102 13.19 -2.30 1.56
N MET A 103 11.99 -2.24 0.97
CA MET A 103 11.31 -0.97 0.66
C MET A 103 10.96 -0.16 1.92
N VAL A 104 10.54 -0.82 3.00
CA VAL A 104 10.22 -0.17 4.29
C VAL A 104 11.47 0.40 4.94
N GLU A 105 12.62 -0.26 4.79
CA GLU A 105 13.90 0.26 5.27
C GLU A 105 14.25 1.58 4.58
N VAL A 106 14.10 1.67 3.26
CA VAL A 106 14.28 2.92 2.51
C VAL A 106 13.25 3.98 2.92
N ALA A 107 11.99 3.59 3.15
CA ALA A 107 10.97 4.49 3.68
C ALA A 107 11.37 5.06 5.06
N ALA A 108 11.96 4.24 5.93
CA ALA A 108 12.48 4.68 7.23
C ALA A 108 13.62 5.69 7.07
N MET A 109 14.55 5.47 6.13
CA MET A 109 15.61 6.45 5.81
C MET A 109 15.02 7.81 5.38
N CYS A 110 13.88 7.79 4.67
CA CYS A 110 13.15 8.99 4.27
C CYS A 110 12.36 9.68 5.40
N GLY A 111 12.40 9.13 6.62
CA GLY A 111 11.69 9.64 7.79
C GLY A 111 10.19 9.37 7.77
N VAL A 112 9.74 8.32 7.07
CA VAL A 112 8.32 7.95 7.01
C VAL A 112 7.79 7.59 8.41
N ASN A 113 6.61 8.13 8.71
CA ASN A 113 5.91 7.94 9.98
C ASN A 113 4.83 6.87 9.90
N ILE A 114 4.18 6.77 8.73
CA ILE A 114 3.11 5.82 8.45
C ILE A 114 3.41 5.17 7.09
N VAL A 115 3.50 3.84 7.04
CA VAL A 115 3.65 3.11 5.78
C VAL A 115 2.39 2.29 5.49
N CYS A 116 1.99 2.25 4.23
CA CYS A 116 0.85 1.47 3.76
C CYS A 116 1.25 0.61 2.56
N PHE A 117 0.84 -0.65 2.58
CA PHE A 117 1.05 -1.60 1.49
C PHE A 117 -0.18 -1.68 0.58
N GLN A 118 0.00 -2.23 -0.62
CA GLN A 118 -1.11 -2.49 -1.54
C GLN A 118 -2.09 -3.55 -1.00
N GLU A 119 -3.28 -3.63 -1.61
CA GLU A 119 -4.29 -4.64 -1.27
C GLU A 119 -3.73 -6.06 -1.45
N ALA A 120 -3.99 -6.93 -0.47
CA ALA A 120 -3.59 -8.34 -0.47
C ALA A 120 -2.11 -8.55 -0.86
N TRP A 121 -1.21 -7.69 -0.35
CA TRP A 121 0.18 -7.61 -0.80
C TRP A 121 1.01 -8.89 -0.59
N THR A 122 0.54 -9.82 0.23
CA THR A 122 1.21 -11.09 0.54
C THR A 122 0.85 -12.25 -0.40
N MET A 123 0.02 -12.00 -1.42
CA MET A 123 -0.41 -13.05 -2.35
C MET A 123 -0.47 -12.54 -3.80
N PRO A 124 -0.35 -13.44 -4.79
CA PRO A 124 -0.80 -13.14 -6.15
C PRO A 124 -2.28 -12.75 -6.15
N PHE A 125 -2.65 -11.86 -7.06
CA PHE A 125 -4.06 -11.48 -7.22
C PHE A 125 -4.84 -12.61 -7.93
N ALA A 126 -5.14 -13.66 -7.18
CA ALA A 126 -5.70 -14.90 -7.70
C ALA A 126 -7.24 -14.95 -7.69
N PHE A 127 -7.92 -13.90 -7.23
CA PHE A 127 -9.39 -13.85 -7.19
C PHE A 127 -10.05 -14.08 -8.57
N CYS A 128 -9.30 -13.87 -9.66
CA CYS A 128 -9.73 -14.13 -11.02
C CYS A 128 -9.86 -15.61 -11.41
N THR A 129 -9.23 -16.54 -10.68
CA THR A 129 -9.26 -17.97 -11.01
C THR A 129 -10.55 -18.66 -10.54
N ARG A 130 -11.25 -18.06 -9.57
CA ARG A 130 -12.39 -18.67 -8.83
C ARG A 130 -12.05 -20.00 -8.13
N GLU A 131 -10.78 -20.40 -8.14
CA GLU A 131 -10.28 -21.57 -7.43
C GLU A 131 -10.14 -21.26 -5.95
N ARG A 132 -10.39 -22.26 -5.11
CA ARG A 132 -10.21 -22.12 -3.65
C ARG A 132 -8.80 -22.54 -3.22
N GLU A 133 -8.34 -23.67 -3.71
CA GLU A 133 -6.99 -24.17 -3.40
C GLU A 133 -6.03 -23.84 -4.55
N PRO A 134 -4.77 -23.45 -4.25
CA PRO A 134 -4.18 -23.24 -2.91
C PRO A 134 -4.44 -21.84 -2.33
N TRP A 135 -5.22 -20.99 -3.01
CA TRP A 135 -5.32 -19.56 -2.72
C TRP A 135 -5.82 -19.22 -1.31
N THR A 136 -6.69 -20.05 -0.72
CA THR A 136 -7.16 -19.82 0.65
C THR A 136 -6.10 -20.12 1.72
N GLU A 137 -5.01 -20.84 1.39
CA GLU A 137 -3.89 -21.08 2.31
C GLU A 137 -3.11 -19.79 2.62
N PHE A 138 -3.18 -18.77 1.74
CA PHE A 138 -2.64 -17.44 2.02
C PHE A 138 -3.40 -16.69 3.13
N ALA A 139 -4.56 -17.17 3.54
CA ALA A 139 -5.36 -16.49 4.56
C ALA A 139 -4.78 -16.70 5.97
N GLU A 140 -4.48 -15.61 6.66
CA GLU A 140 -3.82 -15.63 7.97
C GLU A 140 -4.70 -15.01 9.07
N SER A 141 -4.37 -15.28 10.34
CA SER A 141 -4.97 -14.53 11.45
C SER A 141 -4.58 -13.04 11.36
N ALA A 142 -5.57 -12.14 11.42
CA ALA A 142 -5.29 -10.70 11.39
C ALA A 142 -4.40 -10.20 12.54
N GLU A 143 -4.47 -10.83 13.71
CA GLU A 143 -3.72 -10.42 14.91
C GLU A 143 -2.46 -11.27 15.10
N ASN A 144 -2.56 -12.57 14.82
CA ASN A 144 -1.51 -13.55 15.11
C ASN A 144 -0.92 -14.19 13.86
N GLY A 145 -1.15 -13.61 12.67
CA GLY A 145 -0.56 -14.08 11.41
C GLY A 145 0.95 -13.89 11.37
N LEU A 146 1.62 -14.66 10.51
CA LEU A 146 3.04 -14.46 10.19
C LEU A 146 3.28 -13.04 9.69
N THR A 147 2.40 -12.56 8.82
CA THR A 147 2.46 -11.21 8.24
C THR A 147 2.29 -10.11 9.29
N THR A 148 1.30 -10.23 10.18
CA THR A 148 1.12 -9.24 11.26
C THR A 148 2.34 -9.20 12.20
N ARG A 149 2.91 -10.36 12.56
CA ARG A 149 4.14 -10.42 13.36
C ARG A 149 5.32 -9.73 12.67
N PHE A 150 5.48 -9.94 11.36
CA PHE A 150 6.49 -9.24 10.56
C PHE A 150 6.26 -7.72 10.60
N CYS A 151 5.02 -7.25 10.41
CA CYS A 151 4.68 -5.84 10.51
C CYS A 151 4.95 -5.25 11.90
N ILE A 152 4.72 -6.00 12.98
CA ILE A 152 5.06 -5.60 14.35
C ILE A 152 6.58 -5.37 14.51
N GLN A 153 7.40 -6.22 13.92
CA GLN A 153 8.85 -6.07 13.96
C GLN A 153 9.30 -4.80 13.22
N LEU A 154 8.78 -4.55 12.01
CA LEU A 154 9.07 -3.34 11.25
C LEU A 154 8.62 -2.08 11.99
N ALA A 155 7.40 -2.08 12.52
CA ALA A 155 6.82 -0.96 13.25
C ALA A 155 7.69 -0.55 14.44
N LYS A 156 8.12 -1.52 15.25
CA LYS A 156 9.03 -1.29 16.40
C LYS A 156 10.42 -0.85 15.95
N LYS A 157 11.00 -1.53 14.95
CA LYS A 157 12.37 -1.26 14.48
C LYS A 157 12.52 0.18 13.99
N TYR A 158 11.53 0.68 13.28
CA TYR A 158 11.59 1.98 12.62
C TYR A 158 10.69 3.05 13.26
N ASN A 159 10.05 2.75 14.39
CA ASN A 159 9.11 3.64 15.08
C ASN A 159 8.04 4.23 14.12
N MET A 160 7.42 3.36 13.32
CA MET A 160 6.44 3.74 12.30
C MET A 160 5.13 2.97 12.44
N VAL A 161 4.01 3.58 12.07
CA VAL A 161 2.73 2.88 11.94
C VAL A 161 2.73 2.10 10.63
N VAL A 162 2.29 0.85 10.66
CA VAL A 162 2.21 -0.03 9.48
C VAL A 162 0.74 -0.38 9.22
N VAL A 163 0.27 -0.11 8.00
CA VAL A 163 -1.05 -0.52 7.51
C VAL A 163 -0.86 -1.68 6.53
N SER A 164 -1.36 -2.86 6.89
CA SER A 164 -1.13 -4.12 6.18
C SER A 164 -2.45 -4.76 5.72
N PRO A 165 -2.86 -4.56 4.46
CA PRO A 165 -4.00 -5.24 3.85
C PRO A 165 -3.68 -6.70 3.50
N ILE A 166 -4.37 -7.65 4.13
CA ILE A 166 -4.16 -9.09 3.98
C ILE A 166 -5.48 -9.82 3.72
N LEU A 167 -5.39 -11.07 3.28
CA LEU A 167 -6.49 -12.03 3.38
C LEU A 167 -6.52 -12.59 4.81
N GLU A 168 -7.57 -12.26 5.56
CA GLU A 168 -7.79 -12.72 6.92
C GLU A 168 -8.57 -14.03 6.93
N ARG A 169 -8.15 -14.98 7.78
CA ARG A 169 -8.93 -16.13 8.22
C ARG A 169 -9.44 -15.89 9.64
N ASP A 170 -10.76 -15.79 9.78
CA ASP A 170 -11.42 -15.58 11.06
C ASP A 170 -11.76 -16.92 11.72
N GLU A 171 -10.81 -17.47 12.49
CA GLU A 171 -10.94 -18.76 13.17
C GLU A 171 -12.09 -18.78 14.19
N ILE A 172 -12.34 -17.65 14.85
CA ILE A 172 -13.41 -17.50 15.86
C ILE A 172 -14.79 -17.68 15.19
N HIS A 173 -14.94 -17.19 13.96
CA HIS A 173 -16.17 -17.28 13.18
C HIS A 173 -16.09 -18.35 12.07
N GLY A 174 -15.63 -19.55 12.44
CA GLY A 174 -15.71 -20.73 11.59
C GLY A 174 -14.75 -20.75 10.40
N GLY A 175 -13.65 -19.98 10.46
CA GLY A 175 -12.65 -19.91 9.41
C GLY A 175 -13.07 -19.09 8.19
N THR A 176 -14.03 -18.17 8.36
CA THR A 176 -14.51 -17.29 7.28
C THR A 176 -13.38 -16.39 6.77
N LEU A 177 -13.30 -16.19 5.46
CA LEU A 177 -12.26 -15.39 4.82
C LEU A 177 -12.70 -13.95 4.60
N TRP A 178 -11.80 -13.02 4.83
CA TRP A 178 -12.07 -11.58 4.77
C TRP A 178 -10.92 -10.82 4.13
N ASN A 179 -11.23 -9.79 3.35
CA ASN A 179 -10.23 -8.82 2.95
C ASN A 179 -10.11 -7.74 4.02
N THR A 180 -8.94 -7.67 4.65
CA THR A 180 -8.78 -6.97 5.94
C THR A 180 -7.49 -6.16 5.97
N ALA A 181 -7.60 -4.89 6.33
CA ALA A 181 -6.47 -4.02 6.66
C ALA A 181 -6.22 -4.05 8.16
N VAL A 182 -5.03 -4.50 8.55
CA VAL A 182 -4.56 -4.50 9.92
C VAL A 182 -3.71 -3.24 10.15
N VAL A 183 -3.94 -2.54 11.26
CA VAL A 183 -3.17 -1.36 11.65
C VAL A 183 -2.31 -1.69 12.85
N VAL A 184 -1.00 -1.60 12.66
CA VAL A 184 0.02 -1.82 13.72
C VAL A 184 0.60 -0.47 14.12
N SER A 185 0.52 -0.15 15.41
CA SER A 185 1.11 1.05 15.99
C SER A 185 2.65 1.03 15.90
N ASN A 186 3.27 2.19 15.97
CA ASN A 186 4.72 2.37 16.03
C ASN A 186 5.39 1.70 17.25
N ASN A 187 4.65 1.42 18.33
CA ASN A 187 5.16 0.62 19.44
C ASN A 187 4.98 -0.91 19.23
N GLY A 188 4.44 -1.31 18.08
CA GLY A 188 4.19 -2.69 17.68
C GLY A 188 2.91 -3.31 18.26
N ASN A 189 2.02 -2.54 18.88
CA ASN A 189 0.70 -3.04 19.25
C ASN A 189 -0.21 -3.07 18.01
N VAL A 190 -0.95 -4.16 17.82
CA VAL A 190 -2.05 -4.19 16.85
C VAL A 190 -3.17 -3.30 17.40
N LEU A 191 -3.44 -2.18 16.73
CA LEU A 191 -4.47 -1.24 17.18
C LEU A 191 -5.88 -1.70 16.79
N GLY A 192 -5.97 -2.47 15.72
CA GLY A 192 -7.20 -3.04 15.24
C GLY A 192 -7.13 -3.41 13.76
N LYS A 193 -8.30 -3.77 13.22
CA LYS A 193 -8.48 -4.17 11.83
C LYS A 193 -9.74 -3.55 11.25
N SER A 194 -9.74 -3.30 9.95
CA SER A 194 -10.92 -2.91 9.17
C SER A 194 -11.09 -3.88 8.02
N ARG A 195 -12.29 -4.40 7.83
CA ARG A 195 -12.66 -5.30 6.74
C ARG A 195 -13.23 -4.48 5.57
N LYS A 196 -13.08 -5.01 4.36
CA LYS A 196 -13.61 -4.40 3.13
C LYS A 196 -15.13 -4.23 3.24
N ASN A 197 -15.67 -3.08 2.86
CA ASN A 197 -17.10 -2.78 3.06
C ASN A 197 -17.97 -3.09 1.84
N HIS A 198 -17.48 -2.77 0.66
CA HIS A 198 -18.18 -3.12 -0.57
C HIS A 198 -17.31 -4.06 -1.36
N ILE A 199 -18.00 -5.04 -1.91
CA ILE A 199 -17.34 -6.16 -2.53
C ILE A 199 -17.79 -6.19 -3.98
N PRO A 200 -16.85 -5.99 -4.92
CA PRO A 200 -17.19 -6.09 -6.32
C PRO A 200 -17.66 -7.52 -6.61
N ARG A 201 -18.76 -7.64 -7.34
CA ARG A 201 -19.22 -8.89 -7.98
C ARG A 201 -19.11 -8.80 -9.52
N VAL A 202 -18.25 -7.92 -10.02
CA VAL A 202 -18.18 -7.57 -11.43
C VAL A 202 -17.05 -8.34 -12.12
N GLY A 203 -17.41 -9.19 -13.08
CA GLY A 203 -16.45 -9.94 -13.91
C GLY A 203 -15.69 -11.03 -13.14
N ASP A 204 -14.36 -10.93 -13.14
CA ASP A 204 -13.45 -11.89 -12.51
C ASP A 204 -13.24 -11.63 -11.00
N PHE A 205 -13.88 -10.62 -10.42
CA PHE A 205 -13.74 -10.27 -9.00
C PHE A 205 -14.94 -10.78 -8.20
N ASN A 206 -14.69 -11.70 -7.26
CA ASN A 206 -15.72 -12.27 -6.38
C ASN A 206 -15.17 -12.44 -4.96
N GLU A 207 -15.43 -11.47 -4.08
CA GLU A 207 -15.02 -11.50 -2.65
C GLU A 207 -16.27 -11.60 -1.73
N VAL A 208 -16.12 -11.79 -0.40
CA VAL A 208 -17.23 -11.75 0.60
C VAL A 208 -16.82 -11.10 1.94
N GLY A 209 -17.77 -10.44 2.64
CA GLY A 209 -17.66 -9.90 4.02
C GLY A 209 -17.50 -8.37 4.25
N VAL A 210 -18.19 -7.80 5.28
CA VAL A 210 -18.15 -6.38 5.79
C VAL A 210 -17.78 -6.18 7.29
N THR A 211 -16.94 -5.17 7.65
CA THR A 211 -16.89 -4.41 8.95
C THR A 211 -15.93 -3.19 8.86
N LEU A 212 -16.36 -1.97 9.21
CA LEU A 212 -15.53 -0.74 9.18
C LEU A 212 -14.96 -0.38 10.57
N SER A 213 -13.66 -0.04 10.64
CA SER A 213 -13.03 0.55 11.83
C SER A 213 -12.17 1.78 11.48
N ILE A 214 -12.38 2.91 12.15
CA ILE A 214 -11.47 4.07 12.13
C ILE A 214 -10.47 3.91 13.27
N CYS A 215 -9.18 4.06 13.00
CA CYS A 215 -8.14 3.93 14.03
C CYS A 215 -7.47 5.29 14.30
N ALA A 216 -7.56 5.76 15.54
CA ALA A 216 -6.81 6.92 15.99
C ALA A 216 -5.37 6.49 16.30
N ILE A 217 -4.39 7.16 15.68
CA ILE A 217 -2.96 6.95 15.93
C ILE A 217 -2.33 8.24 16.46
N TYR A 218 -1.17 8.14 17.11
CA TYR A 218 -0.48 9.30 17.68
C TYR A 218 -0.17 10.40 16.63
N MET A 219 -0.10 10.04 15.34
CA MET A 219 0.23 10.91 14.22
C MET A 219 -0.99 11.43 13.42
N GLY A 220 -2.21 11.02 13.79
CA GLY A 220 -3.45 11.49 13.16
C GLY A 220 -4.56 10.45 13.27
N HIS A 221 -5.65 10.62 12.53
CA HIS A 221 -6.61 9.53 12.34
C HIS A 221 -6.27 8.85 11.02
N VAL A 222 -6.11 7.53 11.04
CA VAL A 222 -5.90 6.74 9.83
C VAL A 222 -7.15 5.93 9.58
N LEU A 223 -7.69 6.09 8.37
CA LEU A 223 -8.77 5.27 7.84
C LEU A 223 -8.23 4.52 6.63
N ALA A 224 -8.24 3.19 6.72
CA ALA A 224 -7.98 2.34 5.57
C ALA A 224 -9.30 2.05 4.86
N MET A 225 -9.50 2.65 3.69
CA MET A 225 -10.55 2.22 2.77
C MET A 225 -9.98 1.18 1.82
N ILE A 226 -10.43 -0.06 1.98
CA ILE A 226 -10.03 -1.18 1.12
C ILE A 226 -10.88 -1.15 -0.15
N PHE A 227 -10.18 -1.31 -1.26
CA PHE A 227 -10.54 -0.93 -2.62
C PHE A 227 -11.84 -1.52 -3.19
N ILE A 228 -12.55 -0.76 -4.03
CA ILE A 228 -13.66 -1.27 -4.86
C ILE A 228 -13.37 -0.85 -6.30
N LEU A 229 -13.02 -1.80 -7.17
CA LEU A 229 -12.95 -1.53 -8.60
C LEU A 229 -14.38 -1.59 -9.17
N LEU A 230 -15.02 -0.43 -9.39
CA LEU A 230 -16.20 -0.35 -10.24
C LEU A 230 -15.73 -0.45 -11.70
N LYS A 231 -15.63 -1.66 -12.24
CA LYS A 231 -15.41 -1.84 -13.68
C LYS A 231 -16.74 -1.52 -14.39
N HIS A 232 -16.79 -0.41 -15.11
CA HIS A 232 -17.92 -0.19 -16.04
C HIS A 232 -17.93 -1.33 -17.07
N PRO A 233 -19.08 -2.00 -17.30
CA PRO A 233 -19.20 -2.95 -18.39
C PRO A 233 -18.92 -2.21 -19.71
N LYS A 234 -18.04 -2.79 -20.54
CA LYS A 234 -17.85 -2.36 -21.93
C LYS A 234 -19.08 -2.66 -22.75
#